data_AF-A0A3D3S5B2-F1
#
_entry.id   AF-A0A3D3S5B2-F1
#
_cell.length_a   1.000
_cell.length_b   1.000
_cell.length_c   1.000
_cell.angle_alpha   90.00
_cell.angle_beta   90.00
_cell.angle_gamma   90.00
#
_symmetry.space_group_name_H-M   'P 1'
#
loop_
_entity.id
_entity.type
_entity.pdbx_description
1 polymer ?
#
loop_
_entity_poly.entity_id
_entity_poly.type
_entity_poly.pdbx_seq_one_letter_code
_entity_poly.pdbx_strand_id
1 'polypeptide(L)'
;MTIKADRWIREQAERHGMIEPFEPRQVREVGGQRVISYGLSSYGYDIRVAREFKIFTNVRSAVVDPKNFDQGSLVDVEADVCVIPPNSFALARTVEYFRIPRNVLTVCLGKSTYARCGII
;
A
#
# COMPACT_ATOMS: atom_id res chain seq x y z
N MET A 1 10.56 22.28 2.21
CA MET A 1 9.93 21.21 1.41
C MET A 1 8.45 21.52 1.32
N THR A 2 7.85 21.44 0.13
CA THR A 2 6.42 21.70 -0.08
C THR A 2 5.75 20.43 -0.62
N ILE A 3 4.44 20.29 -0.38
CA ILE A 3 3.64 19.20 -0.95
C ILE A 3 3.61 19.37 -2.47
N LYS A 4 3.91 18.30 -3.20
CA LYS A 4 3.97 18.31 -4.66
C LYS A 4 2.58 18.08 -5.25
N ALA A 5 2.21 18.91 -6.22
CA ALA A 5 0.96 18.77 -6.96
C ALA A 5 1.01 17.59 -7.95
N ASP A 6 -0.18 17.13 -8.34
CA ASP A 6 -0.41 16.08 -9.34
C ASP A 6 0.45 16.20 -10.61
N ARG A 7 0.58 17.40 -11.18
CA ARG A 7 1.38 17.66 -12.38
C ARG A 7 2.85 17.27 -12.19
N TRP A 8 3.42 17.57 -11.02
CA TRP A 8 4.80 17.21 -10.72
C TRP A 8 4.94 15.70 -10.53
N ILE A 9 4.00 15.07 -9.81
CA ILE A 9 4.02 13.62 -9.58
C ILE A 9 3.93 12.88 -10.91
N ARG A 10 3.03 13.30 -11.80
CA ARG A 10 2.89 12.76 -13.17
C ARG A 10 4.19 12.89 -13.95
N GLU A 11 4.79 14.08 -13.98
CA GLU A 11 6.04 14.29 -14.69
C GLU A 11 7.15 13.37 -14.18
N GLN A 12 7.29 13.23 -12.85
CA GLN A 12 8.29 12.35 -12.26
C GLN A 12 8.02 10.87 -12.53
N ALA A 13 6.76 10.44 -12.55
CA ALA A 13 6.42 9.07 -12.88
C ALA A 13 6.70 8.75 -14.36
N GLU A 14 6.24 9.60 -15.29
CA GLU A 14 6.34 9.36 -16.73
C GLU A 14 7.77 9.54 -17.27
N ARG A 15 8.53 10.54 -16.78
CA ARG A 15 9.87 10.85 -17.30
C ARG A 15 11.00 10.16 -16.56
N HIS A 16 10.81 9.89 -15.27
CA HIS A 16 11.87 9.39 -14.39
C HIS A 16 11.55 8.04 -13.74
N GLY A 17 10.41 7.43 -14.05
CA GLY A 17 10.02 6.14 -13.51
C GLY A 17 9.84 6.16 -11.98
N MET A 18 9.43 7.31 -11.41
CA MET A 18 9.27 7.45 -9.96
C MET A 18 8.28 6.44 -9.38
N ILE A 19 7.25 6.05 -10.14
CA ILE A 19 6.19 5.11 -9.77
C ILE A 19 5.96 4.15 -10.95
N GLU A 20 5.96 2.85 -10.71
CA GLU A 20 5.76 1.85 -11.77
C GLU A 20 5.01 0.61 -11.25
N PRO A 21 3.86 0.21 -11.82
CA PRO A 21 3.11 0.88 -12.88
C PRO A 21 2.45 2.19 -12.39
N PHE A 22 2.36 3.19 -13.26
CA PHE A 22 1.77 4.49 -12.97
C PHE A 22 0.39 4.67 -13.62
N GLU A 23 -0.58 5.13 -12.83
CA GLU A 23 -1.92 5.48 -13.31
C GLU A 23 -2.12 7.01 -13.22
N PRO A 24 -2.18 7.74 -14.36
CA PRO A 24 -2.21 9.20 -14.40
C PRO A 24 -3.52 9.84 -13.95
N ARG A 25 -4.55 9.03 -13.65
CA ARG A 25 -5.89 9.47 -13.23
C ARG A 25 -6.34 8.74 -11.97
N GLN A 26 -7.41 9.21 -11.36
CA GLN A 26 -8.02 8.49 -10.25
C GLN A 26 -8.97 7.42 -10.79
N VAL A 27 -8.62 6.14 -10.63
CA VAL A 27 -9.47 5.01 -11.01
C VAL A 27 -10.44 4.71 -9.88
N ARG A 28 -11.74 4.68 -10.18
CA ARG A 28 -12.82 4.41 -9.21
C ARG A 28 -13.68 3.21 -9.60
N GLU A 29 -13.50 2.70 -10.81
CA GLU A 29 -14.26 1.59 -11.38
C GLU A 29 -13.35 0.75 -12.26
N VAL A 30 -13.46 -0.58 -12.17
CA VAL A 30 -12.74 -1.54 -13.01
C VAL A 30 -13.76 -2.58 -13.47
N GLY A 31 -13.88 -2.80 -14.79
CA GLY A 31 -14.80 -3.81 -15.34
C GLY A 31 -16.27 -3.60 -14.96
N GLY A 32 -16.73 -2.36 -14.80
CA GLY A 32 -18.11 -2.05 -14.40
C GLY A 32 -18.36 -2.11 -12.88
N GLN A 33 -17.35 -2.43 -12.06
CA GLN A 33 -17.48 -2.53 -10.61
C GLN A 33 -16.73 -1.41 -9.90
N ARG A 34 -17.39 -0.79 -8.90
CA ARG A 34 -16.75 0.21 -8.03
C ARG A 34 -15.65 -0.44 -7.21
N VAL A 35 -14.51 0.25 -7.12
CA VAL A 35 -13.36 -0.19 -6.33
C VAL A 35 -12.96 0.87 -5.30
N ILE A 36 -12.15 0.48 -4.30
CA ILE A 36 -11.42 1.47 -3.51
C ILE A 36 -10.46 2.18 -4.46
N SER A 37 -10.66 3.49 -4.62
CA SER A 37 -9.96 4.23 -5.67
C SER A 37 -8.45 4.21 -5.54
N TYR A 38 -7.73 4.28 -6.66
CA TYR A 38 -6.27 4.36 -6.71
C TYR A 38 -5.79 5.30 -7.83
N GLY A 39 -4.48 5.54 -7.91
CA GLY A 39 -3.85 6.38 -8.93
C GLY A 39 -3.61 7.82 -8.48
N LEU A 40 -3.32 8.69 -9.45
CA LEU A 40 -2.95 10.09 -9.18
C LEU A 40 -4.10 10.89 -8.54
N SER A 41 -3.79 11.60 -7.46
CA SER A 41 -4.66 12.54 -6.75
C SER A 41 -4.05 13.95 -6.78
N SER A 42 -4.82 14.99 -6.42
CA SER A 42 -4.41 16.40 -6.57
C SER A 42 -3.06 16.74 -5.95
N TYR A 43 -2.70 16.10 -4.82
CA TYR A 43 -1.47 16.35 -4.07
C TYR A 43 -0.85 15.05 -3.53
N GLY A 44 -1.05 13.93 -4.23
CA GLY A 44 -0.60 12.63 -3.78
C GLY A 44 -0.88 11.52 -4.78
N TYR A 45 -0.60 10.30 -4.39
CA TYR A 45 -0.83 9.11 -5.21
C TYR A 45 -1.43 8.01 -4.33
N ASP A 46 -2.62 7.53 -4.70
CA ASP A 46 -3.29 6.44 -4.01
C ASP A 46 -2.69 5.10 -4.51
N ILE A 47 -1.94 4.41 -3.66
CA ILE A 47 -1.31 3.10 -3.94
C ILE A 47 -2.30 1.94 -3.82
N ARG A 48 -1.99 0.83 -4.49
CA ARG A 48 -2.75 -0.43 -4.41
C ARG A 48 -2.03 -1.45 -3.56
N VAL A 49 -2.80 -2.32 -2.91
CA VAL A 49 -2.28 -3.52 -2.24
C VAL A 49 -2.19 -4.68 -3.24
N ALA A 50 -1.09 -5.42 -3.23
CA ALA A 50 -0.91 -6.63 -4.03
C ALA A 50 -1.66 -7.83 -3.41
N ARG A 51 -1.65 -8.96 -4.10
CA ARG A 51 -2.38 -10.18 -3.70
C ARG A 51 -1.66 -11.01 -2.65
N GLU A 52 -0.36 -10.77 -2.43
CA GLU A 52 0.44 -11.51 -1.48
C GLU A 52 0.41 -10.85 -0.10
N PHE A 53 -0.11 -11.59 0.87
CA PHE A 53 -0.24 -11.18 2.26
C PHE A 53 0.56 -12.12 3.16
N LYS A 54 1.04 -11.58 4.28
CA LYS A 54 1.57 -12.37 5.39
C LYS A 54 0.78 -12.04 6.65
N ILE A 55 -0.01 -12.99 7.14
CA ILE A 55 -0.91 -12.81 8.28
C ILE A 55 -0.22 -13.26 9.55
N PHE A 56 -0.21 -12.42 10.59
CA PHE A 56 0.38 -12.79 11.88
C PHE A 56 -0.42 -13.88 12.58
N THR A 57 0.30 -14.87 13.13
CA THR A 57 -0.26 -15.98 13.91
C THR A 57 0.47 -16.12 15.24
N ASN A 58 -0.29 -16.22 16.33
CA ASN A 58 0.24 -16.42 17.69
C ASN A 58 0.27 -17.90 18.12
N VAL A 59 -0.04 -18.83 17.22
CA VAL A 59 -0.15 -20.28 17.51
C VAL A 59 1.13 -20.86 18.14
N ARG A 60 2.30 -20.28 17.85
CA ARG A 60 3.59 -20.74 18.37
C ARG A 60 4.04 -20.05 19.67
N SER A 61 3.24 -19.11 20.20
CA SER A 61 3.57 -18.31 21.40
C SER A 61 4.97 -17.69 21.38
N ALA A 62 5.50 -17.39 20.19
CA ALA A 62 6.81 -16.79 20.03
C ALA A 62 6.77 -15.31 20.44
N VAL A 63 7.81 -14.87 21.13
CA VAL A 63 8.02 -13.44 21.39
C VAL A 63 8.41 -12.76 20.09
N VAL A 64 7.74 -11.66 19.74
CA VAL A 64 8.07 -10.88 18.55
C VAL A 64 9.36 -10.10 18.82
N ASP A 65 10.45 -10.49 18.16
CA ASP A 65 11.72 -9.78 18.16
C ASP A 65 11.93 -9.05 16.81
N PRO A 66 11.82 -7.70 16.76
CA PRO A 66 12.03 -6.94 15.54
C PRO A 66 13.45 -7.06 14.96
N LYS A 67 14.46 -7.43 15.76
CA LYS A 67 15.83 -7.64 15.28
C LYS A 67 16.03 -9.03 14.67
N ASN A 68 15.21 -9.99 15.08
CA ASN A 68 15.27 -11.39 14.64
C ASN A 68 13.87 -11.82 14.18
N PHE A 69 13.43 -11.25 13.06
CA PHE A 69 12.08 -11.46 12.55
C PHE A 69 11.84 -12.93 12.16
N ASP A 70 11.00 -13.63 12.91
CA ASP A 70 10.67 -15.04 12.69
C ASP A 70 9.57 -15.18 11.62
N GLN A 71 9.94 -15.72 10.46
CA GLN A 71 8.98 -16.02 9.39
C GLN A 71 7.94 -17.07 9.82
N GLY A 72 8.25 -17.92 10.81
CA GLY A 72 7.31 -18.90 11.36
C GLY A 72 6.13 -18.30 12.12
N SER A 73 6.18 -17.01 12.44
CA SER A 73 5.08 -16.25 13.07
C SER A 73 4.11 -15.64 12.05
N LEU A 74 4.30 -15.94 10.76
CA LEU A 74 3.45 -15.47 9.67
C LEU A 74 2.92 -16.64 8.83
N VAL A 75 1.70 -16.47 8.32
CA VAL A 75 1.11 -17.37 7.32
C VAL A 75 1.05 -16.63 5.99
N ASP A 76 1.65 -17.22 4.97
CA ASP A 76 1.59 -16.70 3.59
C ASP A 76 0.22 -16.98 2.97
N VAL A 77 -0.40 -15.95 2.42
CA VAL A 77 -1.71 -16.02 1.76
C VAL A 77 -1.65 -15.25 0.45
N GLU A 78 -1.98 -15.91 -0.66
CA GLU A 78 -2.21 -15.25 -1.95
C GLU A 78 -3.70 -15.26 -2.27
N ALA A 79 -4.34 -14.08 -2.26
CA ALA A 79 -5.80 -13.98 -2.43
C ALA A 79 -6.23 -12.61 -2.99
N ASP A 80 -7.44 -12.54 -3.55
CA ASP A 80 -8.11 -11.28 -3.90
C ASP A 80 -8.55 -10.48 -2.67
N VAL A 81 -8.85 -11.19 -1.58
CA VAL A 81 -9.35 -10.64 -0.32
C VAL A 81 -8.59 -11.27 0.83
N CYS A 82 -7.97 -10.43 1.66
CA CYS A 82 -7.31 -10.87 2.90
C CYS A 82 -8.25 -10.69 4.09
N VAL A 83 -8.46 -11.76 4.85
CA VAL A 83 -9.19 -11.71 6.13
C VAL A 83 -8.19 -11.55 7.26
N ILE A 84 -8.19 -10.38 7.91
CA ILE A 84 -7.31 -10.11 9.05
C ILE A 84 -8.04 -10.56 10.33
N PRO A 85 -7.45 -11.45 11.15
CA PRO A 85 -8.05 -11.84 12.43
C PRO A 85 -8.26 -10.63 13.35
N PRO A 86 -9.30 -10.64 14.21
CA PRO A 86 -9.55 -9.54 15.13
C PRO A 86 -8.35 -9.31 16.03
N ASN A 87 -8.01 -8.03 16.25
CA ASN A 87 -6.89 -7.60 17.08
C ASN A 87 -5.52 -8.16 16.65
N SER A 88 -5.38 -8.56 15.38
CA SER A 88 -4.13 -8.99 14.75
C SER A 88 -3.72 -8.01 13.63
N PHE A 89 -2.67 -8.33 12.88
CA PHE A 89 -2.22 -7.55 11.72
C PHE A 89 -1.78 -8.45 10.57
N ALA A 90 -1.68 -7.84 9.39
CA ALA A 90 -1.12 -8.48 8.20
C ALA A 90 -0.11 -7.55 7.52
N LEU A 91 0.86 -8.13 6.85
CA LEU A 91 1.78 -7.43 5.96
C LEU A 91 1.36 -7.69 4.52
N ALA A 92 1.56 -6.69 3.67
CA ALA A 92 1.40 -6.80 2.23
C ALA A 92 2.44 -5.90 1.56
N ARG A 93 2.52 -5.97 0.24
CA ARG A 93 3.31 -5.04 -0.58
C ARG A 93 2.39 -4.20 -1.45
N THR A 94 2.91 -3.08 -1.92
CA THR A 94 2.25 -2.31 -2.98
C THR A 94 2.33 -3.04 -4.32
N VAL A 95 1.35 -2.78 -5.18
CA VAL A 95 1.46 -3.12 -6.61
C VAL A 95 2.53 -2.25 -7.26
N GLU A 96 2.58 -0.97 -6.90
CA GLU A 96 3.54 -0.01 -7.40
C GLU A 96 4.93 -0.17 -6.76
N TYR A 97 5.95 -0.09 -7.60
CA TYR A 97 7.34 0.09 -7.23
C TYR A 97 7.72 1.58 -7.26
N PHE A 98 8.48 2.04 -6.27
CA PHE A 98 8.84 3.45 -6.10
C PHE A 98 10.34 3.68 -6.24
N ARG A 99 10.71 4.69 -7.02
CA ARG A 99 12.09 5.19 -7.18
C ARG A 99 12.13 6.66 -6.73
N ILE A 100 12.23 6.88 -5.42
CA ILE A 100 12.12 8.22 -4.84
C ILE A 100 13.38 9.06 -5.15
N PRO A 101 13.24 10.25 -5.76
CA PRO A 101 14.38 11.14 -6.02
C PRO A 101 15.08 11.56 -4.72
N ARG A 102 16.41 11.78 -4.78
CA ARG A 102 17.24 12.11 -3.58
C ARG A 102 16.79 13.34 -2.81
N ASN A 103 16.09 14.28 -3.44
CA ASN A 103 15.60 15.52 -2.85
C ASN A 103 14.11 15.45 -2.43
N VAL A 104 13.55 14.24 -2.34
CA VAL A 104 12.13 14.00 -2.05
C VAL A 104 12.00 13.09 -0.85
N LEU A 105 11.07 13.44 0.04
CA LEU A 105 10.60 12.59 1.14
C LEU A 105 9.10 12.39 0.96
N THR A 106 8.63 11.16 1.18
CA THR A 106 7.22 10.79 1.08
C THR A 106 6.63 10.45 2.44
N VAL A 107 5.34 10.71 2.63
CA VAL A 107 4.56 10.27 3.79
C VAL A 107 3.39 9.43 3.28
N CYS A 108 3.12 8.29 3.92
CA CYS A 108 2.00 7.42 3.57
C CYS A 108 0.92 7.53 4.65
N LEU A 109 -0.34 7.70 4.23
CA LEU A 109 -1.49 7.80 5.12
C LEU A 109 -2.57 6.81 4.67
N GLY A 110 -3.23 6.17 5.64
CA GLY A 110 -4.34 5.26 5.38
C GLY A 110 -5.55 5.99 4.78
N LYS A 111 -6.27 5.31 3.87
CA LYS A 111 -7.50 5.87 3.30
C LYS A 111 -8.66 5.79 4.27
N SER A 112 -9.55 6.77 4.20
CA SER A 112 -10.74 6.85 5.06
C SER A 112 -11.66 5.63 4.98
N THR A 113 -11.68 4.89 3.87
CA THR A 113 -12.42 3.63 3.76
C THR A 113 -11.93 2.57 4.75
N TYR A 114 -10.62 2.44 4.94
CA TYR A 114 -10.03 1.49 5.89
C TYR A 114 -10.09 2.04 7.32
N ALA A 115 -9.69 3.31 7.50
CA ALA A 115 -9.65 3.94 8.82
C ALA A 115 -11.03 3.97 9.51
N ARG A 116 -12.11 4.19 8.77
CA ARG A 116 -13.48 4.17 9.33
C ARG A 116 -13.92 2.79 9.83
N CYS A 117 -13.26 1.73 9.38
CA CYS A 117 -13.50 0.36 9.83
C CYS A 117 -12.52 -0.09 10.93
N GLY A 118 -11.70 0.82 11.48
CA GLY A 118 -10.71 0.50 12.49
C GLY A 118 -9.45 -0.20 11.96
N ILE A 119 -9.19 -0.12 10.65
CA ILE A 119 -7.99 -0.66 10.02
C ILE A 119 -6.97 0.47 9.87
N ILE A 120 -5.78 0.29 10.46
CA ILE A 120 -4.64 1.21 10.41
C ILE A 120 -3.54 0.59 9.58
#